data_AF-A0A959SY69-F1
#
_entry.id   AF-A0A959SY69-F1
#
_cell.length_a   1.000
_cell.length_b   1.000
_cell.length_c   1.000
_cell.angle_alpha   90.00
_cell.angle_beta   90.00
_cell.angle_gamma   90.00
#
_symmetry.space_group_name_H-M   'P 1'
#
loop_
_entity.id
_entity.type
_entity.pdbx_description
1 polymer ?
#
loop_
_entity_poly.entity_id
_entity_poly.type
_entity_poly.pdbx_seq_one_letter_code
_entity_poly.pdbx_strand_id
1 'polypeptide(L)'
;MSHIQERKEKDCLNCGTIVQGRYCQNCGQENVVPHETFWHMVKHFVFDILHFDSKFYDSMKLLLFKPGFLPKEYIKGRRARYMNPVKKYVFTSAIFFILFFSFFAEGGGLNLNVDEPISQKDRVANIKKAEKILQENPGDSLWAPLYQKLLDSSVVVTEKDLLPISDNFTFIGLGGRRYASLKEYDSVQKNLPGKEKDSW
;
A
#
# COMPACT_ATOMS: atom_id res chain seq x y z
N MET A 1 40.30 -8.03 -2.76
CA MET A 1 40.70 -6.65 -3.10
C MET A 1 39.93 -6.25 -4.35
N SER A 2 38.92 -5.41 -4.23
CA SER A 2 38.09 -5.03 -5.38
C SER A 2 38.90 -4.10 -6.29
N HIS A 3 39.11 -4.53 -7.55
CA HIS A 3 39.71 -3.72 -8.61
C HIS A 3 38.72 -2.66 -9.08
N ILE A 4 38.53 -1.63 -8.26
CA ILE A 4 37.70 -0.48 -8.63
C ILE A 4 38.61 0.49 -9.41
N GLN A 5 38.24 0.80 -10.65
CA GLN A 5 39.03 1.70 -11.50
C GLN A 5 38.92 3.14 -11.02
N GLU A 6 40.06 3.81 -10.82
CA GLU A 6 40.12 5.23 -10.47
C GLU A 6 39.75 6.12 -11.67
N ARG A 7 39.13 7.28 -11.42
CA ARG A 7 38.87 8.27 -12.46
C ARG A 7 40.19 8.87 -12.96
N LYS A 8 40.31 9.06 -14.28
CA LYS A 8 41.47 9.73 -14.89
C LYS A 8 41.59 11.20 -14.46
N GLU A 9 40.45 11.85 -14.26
CA GLU A 9 40.37 13.25 -13.87
C GLU A 9 40.64 13.38 -12.36
N LYS A 10 41.46 14.36 -11.98
CA LYS A 10 41.89 14.60 -10.60
C LYS A 10 41.04 15.68 -9.91
N ASP A 11 39.93 16.10 -10.49
CA ASP A 11 39.01 17.05 -9.88
C ASP A 11 37.97 16.34 -8.99
N CYS A 12 37.79 16.85 -7.77
CA CYS A 12 36.76 16.33 -6.88
C CYS A 12 35.38 16.86 -7.29
N LEU A 13 34.45 15.95 -7.62
CA LEU A 13 33.08 16.33 -7.99
C LEU A 13 32.29 17.00 -6.85
N ASN A 14 32.69 16.83 -5.59
CA ASN A 14 32.00 17.43 -4.43
C ASN A 14 32.55 18.80 -4.02
N CYS A 15 33.87 18.96 -3.94
CA CYS A 15 34.49 20.20 -3.45
C CYS A 15 35.37 20.93 -4.48
N GLY A 16 35.59 20.38 -5.67
CA GLY A 16 36.42 20.97 -6.72
C GLY A 16 37.93 20.92 -6.47
N THR A 17 38.39 20.37 -5.35
CA THR A 17 39.81 20.27 -5.00
C THR A 17 40.52 19.22 -5.87
N ILE A 18 41.80 19.46 -6.17
CA ILE A 18 42.66 18.50 -6.86
C ILE A 18 42.95 17.31 -5.93
N VAL A 19 42.47 16.14 -6.31
CA VAL A 19 42.62 14.88 -5.59
C VAL A 19 43.96 14.25 -5.96
N GLN A 20 44.81 13.93 -4.98
CA GLN A 20 46.12 13.29 -5.26
C GLN A 20 46.07 11.76 -5.13
N GLY A 21 45.09 11.21 -4.41
CA GLY A 21 44.95 9.76 -4.18
C GLY A 21 43.57 9.21 -4.56
N ARG A 22 43.20 8.06 -3.98
CA ARG A 22 41.89 7.43 -4.17
C ARG A 22 40.75 8.21 -3.50
N TYR A 23 41.04 8.91 -2.42
CA TYR A 23 40.07 9.74 -1.68
C TYR A 23 40.50 11.20 -1.69
N CYS A 24 39.52 12.10 -1.77
CA CYS A 24 39.75 13.54 -1.64
C CYS A 24 40.16 13.89 -0.21
N GLN A 25 41.29 14.59 -0.04
CA GLN A 25 41.81 14.99 1.27
C GLN A 25 40.92 16.01 1.99
N ASN A 26 40.14 16.79 1.22
CA ASN A 26 39.30 17.86 1.78
C ASN A 26 37.90 17.36 2.17
N CYS A 27 37.26 16.55 1.32
CA CYS A 27 35.87 16.14 1.53
C CYS A 27 35.64 14.63 1.73
N GLY A 28 36.70 13.83 1.63
CA GLY A 28 36.63 12.37 1.79
C GLY A 28 35.95 11.61 0.65
N GLN A 29 35.54 12.26 -0.44
CA GLN A 29 34.94 11.57 -1.58
C GLN A 29 35.94 10.68 -2.31
N GLU A 30 35.54 9.43 -2.59
CA GLU A 30 36.29 8.49 -3.42
C GLU A 30 36.27 8.90 -4.90
N ASN A 31 37.43 8.94 -5.55
CA ASN A 31 37.61 9.33 -6.95
C ASN A 31 37.67 8.11 -7.89
N VAL A 32 36.62 7.30 -7.87
CA VAL A 32 36.51 6.07 -8.66
C VAL A 32 35.43 6.17 -9.72
N VAL A 33 35.61 5.45 -10.83
CA VAL A 33 34.55 5.23 -11.81
C VAL A 33 33.48 4.35 -11.14
N PRO A 34 32.24 4.83 -11.02
CA PRO A 34 31.22 4.09 -10.30
C PRO A 34 30.78 2.89 -11.14
N HIS A 35 31.24 1.72 -10.73
CA HIS A 35 30.78 0.44 -11.28
C HIS A 35 30.11 -0.36 -10.18
N GLU A 36 28.94 0.11 -9.74
CA GLU A 36 28.17 -0.55 -8.70
C GLU A 36 27.25 -1.59 -9.34
N THR A 37 27.50 -2.87 -9.08
CA THR A 37 26.55 -3.92 -9.46
C THR A 37 25.34 -3.87 -8.53
N PHE A 38 24.15 -4.20 -9.04
CA PHE A 38 22.91 -4.20 -8.26
C PHE A 38 23.05 -4.96 -6.94
N TRP A 39 23.65 -6.15 -6.99
CA TRP A 39 23.89 -6.99 -5.82
C TRP A 39 24.88 -6.38 -4.81
N HIS A 40 25.89 -5.65 -5.27
CA HIS A 40 26.82 -4.95 -4.38
C HIS A 40 26.09 -3.80 -3.65
N MET A 41 25.23 -3.06 -4.35
CA MET A 41 24.41 -2.01 -3.76
C MET A 41 23.46 -2.56 -2.69
N VAL A 42 22.80 -3.70 -2.94
CA VAL A 42 21.89 -4.33 -1.97
C VAL A 42 22.63 -4.80 -0.71
N LYS A 43 23.79 -5.44 -0.85
CA LYS A 43 24.59 -5.85 0.31
C LYS A 43 25.01 -4.67 1.16
N HIS A 44 25.61 -3.64 0.55
CA HIS A 44 25.97 -2.41 1.26
C HIS A 44 24.74 -1.72 1.87
N PHE A 45 23.60 -1.72 1.19
CA PHE A 45 22.35 -1.19 1.70
C PHE A 45 21.92 -1.85 3.02
N VAL A 46 21.96 -3.20 3.11
CA VAL A 46 21.56 -3.91 4.33
C VAL A 46 22.50 -3.59 5.48
N PHE A 47 23.83 -3.59 5.24
CA PHE A 47 24.81 -3.22 6.27
C PHE A 47 24.67 -1.77 6.74
N ASP A 48 24.38 -0.85 5.82
CA ASP A 48 24.21 0.57 6.11
C ASP A 48 22.85 0.90 6.72
N ILE A 49 21.83 0.05 6.62
CA ILE A 49 20.55 0.26 7.32
C ILE A 49 20.64 -0.16 8.78
N LEU A 50 21.45 -1.18 9.07
CA LEU A 50 21.75 -1.61 10.43
C LEU A 50 22.64 -0.59 11.15
N HIS A 51 23.39 0.23 10.41
CA HIS A 51 24.15 1.37 10.93
C HIS A 51 23.36 2.67 10.76
N PHE A 52 22.69 3.11 11.83
CA PHE A 52 21.93 4.36 11.82
C PHE A 52 22.83 5.58 11.57
N ASP A 53 22.80 6.15 10.36
CA ASP A 53 23.69 7.24 9.92
C ASP A 53 23.10 8.63 10.23
N SER A 54 23.88 9.52 10.85
CA SER A 54 23.47 10.88 11.24
C SER A 54 23.17 11.79 10.03
N LYS A 55 23.72 11.45 8.85
CA LYS A 55 23.45 12.14 7.57
C LYS A 55 22.01 11.98 7.07
N PHE A 56 21.24 11.10 7.70
CA PHE A 56 19.82 10.90 7.42
C PHE A 56 19.00 12.17 7.67
N TYR A 57 19.24 12.87 8.77
CA TYR A 57 18.44 14.03 9.17
C TYR A 57 18.61 15.23 8.23
N ASP A 58 19.85 15.55 7.85
CA ASP A 58 20.15 16.63 6.88
C ASP A 58 19.52 16.35 5.52
N SER A 59 19.58 15.09 5.12
CA SER A 59 18.99 14.57 3.90
C SER A 59 17.46 14.63 3.90
N MET A 60 16.82 14.34 5.03
CA MET A 60 15.37 14.37 5.19
C MET A 60 14.85 15.82 5.19
N LYS A 61 15.56 16.72 5.88
CA LYS A 61 15.26 18.16 5.86
C LYS A 61 15.30 18.72 4.45
N LEU A 62 16.35 18.43 3.68
CA LEU A 62 16.45 18.88 2.28
C LEU A 62 15.34 18.31 1.39
N LEU A 63 14.86 17.10 1.64
CA LEU A 63 13.77 16.51 0.87
C LEU A 63 12.43 17.21 1.11
N LEU A 64 12.13 17.54 2.37
CA LEU A 64 10.89 18.22 2.77
C LEU A 64 10.84 19.68 2.31
N PHE A 65 11.96 20.39 2.37
CA PHE A 65 12.00 21.82 2.03
C PHE A 65 12.43 22.12 0.58
N LYS A 66 13.07 21.16 -0.11
CA LYS A 66 13.55 21.32 -1.51
C LYS A 66 13.44 20.01 -2.30
N PRO A 67 12.21 19.59 -2.70
CA PRO A 67 12.03 18.38 -3.48
C PRO A 67 12.81 18.48 -4.80
N GLY A 68 13.53 17.41 -5.16
CA GLY A 68 14.29 17.33 -6.41
C GLY A 68 15.72 17.94 -6.38
N PHE A 69 16.15 18.58 -5.29
CA PHE A 69 17.53 19.06 -5.16
C PHE A 69 18.53 17.90 -5.06
N LEU A 70 18.22 16.90 -4.25
CA LEU A 70 19.06 15.74 -3.99
C LEU A 70 19.37 14.91 -5.26
N PRO A 71 18.38 14.53 -6.11
CA PRO A 71 18.65 13.84 -7.37
C PRO A 71 19.53 14.65 -8.33
N LYS A 72 19.30 15.97 -8.44
CA LYS A 72 20.11 16.85 -9.31
C LYS A 72 21.56 16.90 -8.86
N GLU A 73 21.79 16.96 -7.55
CA GLU A 73 23.15 16.95 -6.99
C GLU A 73 23.83 15.59 -7.09
N TYR A 74 23.05 14.50 -7.04
CA TYR A 74 23.56 13.15 -7.27
C TYR A 74 24.04 12.94 -8.72
N ILE A 75 23.29 13.45 -9.70
CA ILE A 75 23.67 13.41 -11.13
C ILE A 75 24.95 14.22 -11.38
N LYS A 76 25.13 15.35 -10.67
CA LYS A 76 26.36 16.15 -10.70
C LYS A 76 27.57 15.47 -10.03
N GLY A 77 27.40 14.28 -9.46
CA GLY A 77 28.50 13.52 -8.86
C GLY A 77 28.81 13.86 -7.40
N ARG A 78 27.99 14.68 -6.73
CA ARG A 78 28.15 15.05 -5.31
C ARG A 78 27.58 13.98 -4.39
N ARG A 79 28.28 12.85 -4.26
CA ARG A 79 27.78 11.62 -3.61
C ARG A 79 28.19 11.44 -2.15
N ALA A 80 29.28 12.07 -1.71
CA ALA A 80 29.76 11.95 -0.32
C ALA A 80 28.92 12.74 0.71
N ARG A 81 28.27 13.82 0.23
CA ARG A 81 27.49 14.75 1.06
C ARG A 81 26.06 14.29 1.32
N TYR A 82 25.52 13.38 0.51
CA TYR A 82 24.11 13.00 0.56
C TYR A 82 23.95 11.48 0.58
N MET A 83 23.03 10.98 1.41
CA MET A 83 22.64 9.56 1.40
C MET A 83 22.17 9.12 0.02
N ASN A 84 22.46 7.86 -0.35
CA ASN A 84 22.04 7.26 -1.61
C ASN A 84 20.51 7.40 -1.79
N PRO A 85 20.02 7.95 -2.92
CA PRO A 85 18.59 8.12 -3.19
C PRO A 85 17.76 6.85 -3.00
N VAL A 86 18.29 5.69 -3.41
CA VAL A 86 17.62 4.39 -3.27
C VAL A 86 17.45 4.03 -1.79
N LYS A 87 18.46 4.32 -0.96
CA LYS A 87 18.40 4.07 0.49
C LYS A 87 17.22 4.81 1.14
N LYS A 88 17.08 6.08 0.78
CA LYS A 88 16.00 6.92 1.30
C LYS A 88 14.64 6.41 0.86
N TYR A 89 14.47 6.05 -0.41
CA TYR A 89 13.19 5.54 -0.91
C TYR A 89 12.74 4.30 -0.15
N VAL A 90 13.62 3.30 0.02
CA VAL A 90 13.26 2.06 0.73
C VAL A 90 12.95 2.35 2.20
N PHE A 91 13.75 3.18 2.88
CA PHE A 91 13.52 3.54 4.27
C PHE A 91 12.20 4.31 4.47
N THR A 92 11.94 5.33 3.65
CA THR A 92 10.69 6.10 3.69
C THR A 92 9.50 5.20 3.34
N SER A 93 9.64 4.27 2.40
CA SER A 93 8.58 3.29 2.09
C SER A 93 8.32 2.36 3.27
N ALA A 94 9.37 1.83 3.92
CA ALA A 94 9.22 0.98 5.10
C ALA A 94 8.50 1.72 6.24
N ILE A 95 8.91 2.95 6.54
CA ILE A 95 8.22 3.81 7.52
C ILE A 95 6.78 4.06 7.08
N PHE A 96 6.56 4.42 5.82
CA PHE A 96 5.21 4.65 5.30
C PHE A 96 4.33 3.44 5.52
N PHE A 97 4.78 2.23 5.18
CA PHE A 97 4.00 1.02 5.41
C PHE A 97 3.80 0.73 6.89
N ILE A 98 4.82 0.90 7.75
CA ILE A 98 4.68 0.72 9.19
C ILE A 98 3.64 1.68 9.77
N LEU A 99 3.71 2.97 9.43
CA LEU A 99 2.74 3.96 9.87
C LEU A 99 1.37 3.71 9.24
N PHE A 100 1.32 3.34 7.97
CA PHE A 100 0.08 3.02 7.27
C PHE A 100 -0.62 1.85 7.95
N PHE A 101 0.06 0.75 8.20
CA PHE A 101 -0.51 -0.39 8.91
C PHE A 101 -0.77 -0.07 10.39
N SER A 102 0.07 0.72 11.06
CA SER A 102 -0.16 1.07 12.48
C SER A 102 -1.36 2.01 12.69
N PHE A 103 -1.60 2.96 11.77
CA PHE A 103 -2.66 3.96 11.94
C PHE A 103 -3.92 3.66 11.13
N PHE A 104 -3.80 3.00 9.97
CA PHE A 104 -4.93 2.71 9.08
C PHE A 104 -5.39 1.24 9.17
N ALA A 105 -4.62 0.32 9.79
CA ALA A 105 -5.09 -1.06 9.99
C ALA A 105 -5.95 -1.25 11.25
N GLU A 106 -6.25 -0.19 12.02
CA GLU A 106 -7.21 -0.28 13.14
C GLU A 106 -8.69 -0.23 12.71
N GLY A 107 -9.01 -0.14 11.42
CA GLY A 107 -10.42 -0.05 10.98
C GLY A 107 -10.75 -0.64 9.61
N GLY A 108 -9.83 -1.35 8.98
CA GLY A 108 -10.03 -1.91 7.65
C GLY A 108 -8.82 -2.70 7.23
N GLY A 109 -8.74 -3.95 7.68
CA GLY A 109 -7.82 -4.92 7.10
C GLY A 109 -7.94 -4.87 5.58
N LEU A 110 -6.81 -5.01 4.90
CA LEU A 110 -6.77 -5.20 3.46
C LEU A 110 -7.46 -6.55 3.20
N ASN A 111 -8.80 -6.52 3.04
CA ASN A 111 -9.62 -7.67 2.69
C ASN A 111 -9.25 -8.04 1.26
N LEU A 112 -8.17 -8.79 1.11
CA LEU A 112 -8.05 -9.68 -0.02
C LEU A 112 -9.25 -10.60 0.12
N ASN A 113 -10.28 -10.37 -0.70
CA ASN A 113 -11.46 -11.24 -0.84
C ASN A 113 -10.97 -12.61 -1.34
N VAL A 114 -10.34 -13.38 -0.45
CA VAL A 114 -10.26 -14.82 -0.55
C VAL A 114 -11.66 -15.28 -0.18
N ASP A 115 -12.34 -15.93 -1.12
CA ASP A 115 -13.68 -16.46 -0.91
C ASP A 115 -13.61 -17.59 0.11
N GLU A 116 -13.55 -17.24 1.39
CA GLU A 116 -13.50 -18.20 2.46
C GLU A 116 -14.88 -18.86 2.61
N PRO A 117 -14.90 -20.19 2.79
CA PRO A 117 -16.13 -20.91 3.04
C PRO A 117 -16.70 -20.48 4.39
N ILE A 118 -18.01 -20.23 4.44
CA ILE A 118 -18.66 -19.80 5.67
C ILE A 118 -18.63 -20.90 6.75
N SER A 119 -18.49 -20.50 8.01
CA SER A 119 -18.49 -21.43 9.14
C SER A 119 -19.81 -22.20 9.24
N GLN A 120 -19.78 -23.44 9.72
CA GLN A 120 -21.01 -24.24 9.91
C GLN A 120 -22.02 -23.56 10.84
N LYS A 121 -21.53 -22.81 11.84
CA LYS A 121 -22.39 -22.03 12.74
C LYS A 121 -23.19 -20.96 11.98
N ASP A 122 -22.53 -20.29 11.04
CA ASP A 122 -23.14 -19.23 10.24
C ASP A 122 -24.07 -19.80 9.16
N ARG A 123 -23.76 -20.98 8.61
CA ARG A 123 -24.70 -21.74 7.75
C ARG A 123 -26.03 -21.97 8.46
N VAL A 124 -25.99 -22.52 9.67
CA VAL A 124 -27.20 -22.84 10.44
C VAL A 124 -27.97 -21.57 10.82
N ALA A 125 -27.27 -20.48 11.16
CA ALA A 125 -27.90 -19.20 11.43
C ALA A 125 -28.64 -18.63 10.21
N ASN A 126 -28.02 -18.70 9.03
CA ASN A 126 -28.61 -18.22 7.78
C ASN A 126 -29.79 -19.09 7.31
N ILE A 127 -29.74 -20.41 7.53
CA ILE A 127 -30.88 -21.32 7.26
C ILE A 127 -32.10 -20.90 8.08
N LYS A 128 -31.93 -20.63 9.38
CA LYS A 128 -33.02 -20.17 10.26
C LYS A 128 -33.58 -18.82 9.84
N LYS A 129 -32.70 -17.90 9.42
CA LYS A 129 -33.09 -16.57 8.91
C LYS A 129 -33.90 -16.70 7.61
N ALA A 130 -33.42 -17.53 6.69
CA ALA A 130 -34.10 -17.81 5.42
C ALA A 130 -35.47 -18.47 5.61
N GLU A 131 -35.56 -19.45 6.52
CA GLU A 131 -36.82 -20.12 6.86
C GLU A 131 -37.87 -19.11 7.36
N LYS A 132 -37.49 -18.22 8.28
CA LYS A 132 -38.37 -17.18 8.80
C LYS A 132 -38.88 -16.24 7.71
N ILE A 133 -38.01 -15.83 6.79
CA ILE A 133 -38.35 -14.88 5.72
C ILE A 133 -39.23 -15.54 4.66
N LEU A 134 -38.96 -16.80 4.31
CA LEU A 134 -39.80 -17.55 3.37
C LEU A 134 -41.18 -17.88 3.95
N GLN A 135 -41.30 -17.99 5.28
CA GLN A 135 -42.61 -18.07 5.95
C GLN A 135 -43.40 -16.76 5.85
N GLU A 136 -42.73 -15.61 5.92
CA GLU A 136 -43.34 -14.28 5.80
C GLU A 136 -43.65 -13.90 4.33
N ASN A 137 -42.78 -14.28 3.39
CA ASN A 137 -42.89 -14.00 1.95
C ASN A 137 -42.42 -15.22 1.12
N PRO A 138 -43.32 -16.15 0.77
CA PRO A 138 -42.95 -17.39 0.08
C PRO A 138 -42.53 -17.20 -1.40
N GLY A 139 -42.76 -16.03 -1.98
CA GLY A 139 -42.43 -15.71 -3.38
C GLY A 139 -41.13 -14.93 -3.58
N ASP A 140 -40.26 -14.87 -2.57
CA ASP A 140 -39.02 -14.11 -2.64
C ASP A 140 -38.01 -14.76 -3.60
N SER A 141 -37.67 -14.03 -4.67
CA SER A 141 -36.75 -14.50 -5.72
C SER A 141 -35.30 -14.62 -5.28
N LEU A 142 -34.92 -14.04 -4.13
CA LEU A 142 -33.54 -14.04 -3.63
C LEU A 142 -33.33 -15.11 -2.54
N TRP A 143 -34.27 -15.25 -1.61
CA TRP A 143 -34.14 -16.18 -0.49
C TRP A 143 -34.45 -17.64 -0.83
N ALA A 144 -35.37 -17.89 -1.76
CA ALA A 144 -35.72 -19.25 -2.16
C ALA A 144 -34.55 -20.05 -2.76
N PRO A 145 -33.79 -19.54 -3.75
CA PRO A 145 -32.63 -20.26 -4.30
C PRO A 145 -31.47 -20.35 -3.30
N LEU A 146 -31.27 -19.32 -2.47
CA LEU A 146 -30.22 -19.34 -1.44
C LEU A 146 -30.52 -20.37 -0.35
N TYR A 147 -31.78 -20.51 0.07
CA TYR A 147 -32.19 -21.49 1.07
C TYR A 147 -31.87 -22.92 0.61
N GLN A 148 -32.17 -23.23 -0.66
CA GLN A 148 -31.82 -24.53 -1.25
C GLN A 148 -30.30 -24.74 -1.27
N LYS A 149 -29.52 -23.73 -1.67
CA LYS A 149 -28.05 -23.77 -1.67
C LYS A 149 -27.46 -23.94 -0.26
N LEU A 150 -28.10 -23.36 0.77
CA LEU A 150 -27.67 -23.48 2.16
C LEU A 150 -27.97 -24.87 2.75
N LEU A 151 -29.09 -25.48 2.38
CA LEU A 151 -29.46 -26.84 2.78
C LEU A 151 -28.60 -27.92 2.12
N ASP A 152 -28.07 -27.64 0.93
CA ASP A 152 -27.17 -28.55 0.23
C ASP A 152 -25.80 -28.63 0.94
N SER A 153 -25.55 -29.75 1.62
CA SER A 153 -24.28 -29.99 2.33
C SER A 153 -23.10 -30.25 1.38
N SER A 154 -23.36 -30.56 0.11
CA SER A 154 -22.33 -30.83 -0.90
C SER A 154 -21.77 -29.55 -1.55
N VAL A 155 -22.47 -28.42 -1.41
CA VAL A 155 -22.08 -27.13 -1.98
C VAL A 155 -21.37 -26.27 -0.94
N VAL A 156 -20.22 -25.74 -1.34
CA VAL A 156 -19.48 -24.74 -0.55
C VAL A 156 -20.17 -23.40 -0.76
N VAL A 157 -20.66 -22.82 0.33
CA VAL A 157 -21.26 -21.48 0.35
C VAL A 157 -20.19 -20.50 0.82
N THR A 158 -20.04 -19.39 0.10
CA THR A 158 -19.05 -18.35 0.37
C THR A 158 -19.75 -17.07 0.85
N GLU A 159 -19.00 -16.15 1.45
CA GLU A 159 -19.57 -14.85 1.86
C GLU A 159 -20.17 -14.08 0.67
N LYS A 160 -19.63 -14.26 -0.54
CA LYS A 160 -20.17 -13.68 -1.78
C LYS A 160 -21.58 -14.13 -2.10
N ASP A 161 -21.92 -15.38 -1.81
CA ASP A 161 -23.26 -15.93 -2.02
C ASP A 161 -24.29 -15.32 -1.06
N LEU A 162 -23.82 -14.78 0.07
CA LEU A 162 -24.65 -14.13 1.09
C LEU A 162 -24.75 -12.60 0.90
N LEU A 163 -23.92 -12.01 0.04
CA LEU A 163 -23.88 -10.57 -0.22
C LEU A 163 -25.22 -9.93 -0.62
N PRO A 164 -26.09 -10.57 -1.45
CA PRO A 164 -27.37 -9.95 -1.83
C PRO A 164 -28.32 -9.76 -0.64
N ILE A 165 -27.97 -10.34 0.51
CA ILE A 165 -28.85 -10.55 1.66
C ILE A 165 -28.19 -10.07 2.97
N SER A 166 -26.92 -9.68 2.92
CA SER A 166 -26.20 -9.18 4.09
C SER A 166 -26.70 -7.77 4.46
N ASP A 167 -27.00 -7.59 5.74
CA ASP A 167 -27.46 -6.29 6.26
C ASP A 167 -26.33 -5.25 6.32
N ASN A 168 -25.08 -5.65 6.02
CA ASN A 168 -23.86 -4.85 6.07
C ASN A 168 -23.27 -4.56 4.68
N PHE A 169 -24.10 -4.41 3.65
CA PHE A 169 -23.59 -4.04 2.34
C PHE A 169 -23.23 -2.54 2.32
N THR A 170 -21.95 -2.21 2.50
CA THR A 170 -21.42 -0.90 2.13
C THR A 170 -21.40 -0.81 0.60
N PHE A 171 -22.50 -0.34 0.01
CA PHE A 171 -22.50 0.05 -1.39
C PHE A 171 -21.42 1.12 -1.56
N ILE A 172 -20.38 0.83 -2.34
CA ILE A 172 -19.37 1.84 -2.71
C ILE A 172 -20.09 2.84 -3.63
N GLY A 173 -20.70 3.85 -3.02
CA GLY A 173 -21.34 4.95 -3.73
C GLY A 173 -20.28 5.86 -4.32
N LEU A 174 -20.17 5.87 -5.65
CA LEU A 174 -19.51 6.93 -6.42
C LEU A 174 -20.32 8.23 -6.24
N GLY A 175 -20.13 8.90 -5.12
CA GLY A 175 -20.90 10.11 -4.76
C GLY A 175 -20.78 10.57 -3.31
N GLY A 176 -19.99 9.90 -2.46
CA GLY A 176 -19.71 10.35 -1.10
C GLY A 176 -20.83 10.13 -0.08
N ARG A 177 -21.96 9.51 -0.47
CA ARG A 177 -23.04 9.10 0.44
C ARG A 177 -22.88 7.62 0.80
N ARG A 178 -22.90 7.31 2.10
CA ARG A 178 -22.83 5.95 2.65
C ARG A 178 -24.22 5.56 3.13
N TYR A 179 -24.71 4.39 2.72
CA TYR A 179 -25.99 3.83 3.16
C TYR A 179 -25.72 2.55 3.94
N ALA A 180 -26.44 2.33 5.04
CA ALA A 180 -26.26 1.17 5.90
C ALA A 180 -27.13 -0.03 5.47
N SER A 181 -28.16 0.18 4.65
CA SER A 181 -29.01 -0.91 4.13
C SER A 181 -29.67 -0.57 2.79
N LEU A 182 -30.11 -1.59 2.04
CA LEU A 182 -30.88 -1.41 0.81
C LEU A 182 -32.19 -0.64 1.04
N LYS A 183 -32.85 -0.90 2.19
CA LYS A 183 -34.07 -0.17 2.58
C LYS A 183 -33.82 1.33 2.76
N GLU A 184 -32.67 1.69 3.32
CA GLU A 184 -32.25 3.07 3.49
C GLU A 184 -31.97 3.73 2.13
N TYR A 185 -31.24 3.05 1.25
CA TYR A 185 -30.99 3.51 -0.12
C TYR A 185 -32.30 3.79 -0.87
N ASP A 186 -33.23 2.83 -0.90
CA ASP A 186 -34.52 2.96 -1.58
C ASP A 186 -35.38 4.09 -1.00
N SER A 187 -35.31 4.31 0.32
CA SER A 187 -36.03 5.40 0.98
C SER A 187 -35.49 6.78 0.60
N VAL A 188 -34.16 6.91 0.49
CA VAL A 188 -33.50 8.14 0.06
C VAL A 188 -33.80 8.39 -1.41
N GLN A 189 -33.72 7.36 -2.25
CA GLN A 189 -33.96 7.42 -3.69
C GLN A 189 -35.39 7.85 -4.04
N LYS A 190 -36.38 7.45 -3.23
CA LYS A 190 -37.77 7.92 -3.38
C LYS A 190 -37.91 9.43 -3.14
N ASN A 191 -37.15 9.97 -2.19
CA ASN A 191 -37.23 11.36 -1.75
C ASN A 191 -36.32 12.33 -2.52
N LEU A 192 -35.39 11.83 -3.36
CA LEU A 192 -34.50 12.67 -4.14
C LEU A 192 -35.22 13.37 -5.32
N PRO A 193 -34.82 14.60 -5.69
CA PRO A 193 -35.31 15.24 -6.91
C PRO A 193 -34.83 14.46 -8.13
N GLY A 194 -35.63 14.44 -9.21
CA GLY A 194 -35.40 13.55 -10.37
C GLY A 194 -34.03 13.66 -11.06
N LYS A 195 -33.29 14.76 -10.86
CA LYS A 195 -31.93 14.96 -11.39
C LYS A 195 -30.83 14.28 -10.55
N GLU A 196 -31.11 14.00 -9.28
CA GLU A 196 -30.20 13.34 -8.33
C GLU A 196 -30.54 11.86 -8.10
N LYS A 197 -31.58 11.35 -8.77
CA LYS A 197 -31.92 9.94 -8.74
C LYS A 197 -30.95 9.17 -9.64
N ASP A 198 -30.16 8.28 -9.03
CA ASP A 198 -29.49 7.20 -9.74
C ASP A 198 -30.46 6.48 -10.70
N SER A 199 -30.13 6.53 -11.99
CA SER A 199 -30.91 5.92 -13.07
C SER A 199 -30.27 4.58 -13.44
N TRP A 200 -30.53 3.55 -12.65
CA TRP A 200 -30.22 2.15 -13.01
C TRP A 200 -31.43 1.50 -13.66
#